data_AF-A0A7J7J6I1-F1
#
_entry.id   AF-A0A7J7J6I1-F1
#
_cell.length_a   1.000
_cell.length_b   1.000
_cell.length_c   1.000
_cell.angle_alpha   90.00
_cell.angle_beta   90.00
_cell.angle_gamma   90.00
#
_symmetry.space_group_name_H-M   'P 1'
#
loop_
_entity.id
_entity.type
_entity.pdbx_description
1 polymer ?
#
loop_
_entity_poly.entity_id
_entity_poly.type
_entity_poly.pdbx_seq_one_letter_code
_entity_poly.pdbx_strand_id
1 'polypeptide(L)'
;MANLGNFSYGILRHIFRHQSCRCLTTSAGSVKTGIMMLNLGGPETTNDVHPFLLRLFSDKDLIPLPAQKRLAEWIAKRRTPKIVEQYNEIGGGSPIKMWTDLQGKEMCELLDQMSPETAPHKHYIGFRYADPLTEDTIEQMERDGLNTLSHSLNTHSTAAPPLAAV
;
A
#
# COMPACT_ATOMS: atom_id res chain seq x y z
N MET A 1 69.89 39.14 10.48
CA MET A 1 69.53 40.56 10.75
C MET A 1 68.03 40.71 10.56
N ALA A 2 67.36 41.37 11.53
CA ALA A 2 65.97 41.88 11.58
C ALA A 2 64.84 40.88 11.21
N ASN A 3 64.02 40.31 12.10
CA ASN A 3 63.25 40.80 13.26
C ASN A 3 61.98 41.60 12.90
N LEU A 4 60.89 41.27 13.62
CA LEU A 4 59.61 41.97 13.83
C LEU A 4 58.56 41.82 12.71
N GLY A 5 57.30 41.44 12.95
CA GLY A 5 56.59 41.14 14.20
C GLY A 5 55.07 41.10 13.95
N ASN A 6 54.41 40.14 14.62
CA ASN A 6 53.09 40.18 15.25
C ASN A 6 51.89 40.80 14.52
N PHE A 7 50.82 40.00 14.37
CA PHE A 7 49.58 40.28 15.10
C PHE A 7 48.78 38.98 15.33
N SER A 8 48.09 38.93 16.47
CA SER A 8 47.70 37.73 17.21
C SER A 8 46.17 37.52 17.23
N TYR A 9 45.79 36.30 17.63
CA TYR A 9 44.58 35.87 18.38
C TYR A 9 43.47 35.09 17.65
N GLY A 10 43.09 33.96 18.28
CA GLY A 10 41.74 33.38 18.23
C GLY A 10 41.70 31.92 17.74
N ILE A 11 41.96 30.91 18.57
CA ILE A 11 40.99 30.23 19.48
C ILE A 11 39.92 29.40 18.73
N LEU A 12 40.03 28.07 18.91
CA LEU A 12 38.97 27.05 19.00
C LEU A 12 37.98 26.85 17.83
N ARG A 13 38.04 25.64 17.22
CA ARG A 13 36.92 24.68 17.08
C ARG A 13 37.45 23.44 16.35
N HIS A 14 37.73 22.38 17.10
CA HIS A 14 36.81 21.24 17.31
C HIS A 14 36.67 20.33 16.07
N ILE A 15 37.42 19.22 16.13
CA ILE A 15 37.00 17.85 15.82
C ILE A 15 36.15 17.73 14.55
N PHE A 16 36.83 17.64 13.40
CA PHE A 16 36.26 16.96 12.24
C PHE A 16 36.14 15.48 12.59
N ARG A 17 34.97 15.13 13.11
CA ARG A 17 34.52 13.76 13.32
C ARG A 17 34.48 13.10 11.95
N HIS A 18 35.50 12.31 11.63
CA HIS A 18 35.45 11.31 10.57
C HIS A 18 34.15 10.52 10.76
N GLN A 19 33.12 10.83 9.95
CA GLN A 19 32.03 9.91 9.75
C GLN A 19 32.62 8.76 8.97
N SER A 20 33.01 7.73 9.72
CA SER A 20 33.22 6.39 9.20
C SER A 20 32.06 6.10 8.24
N CYS A 21 32.39 5.93 6.95
CA CYS A 21 31.48 5.37 5.99
C CYS A 21 31.03 4.02 6.55
N ARG A 22 29.82 3.98 7.13
CA ARG A 22 29.17 2.72 7.43
C ARG A 22 28.93 2.05 6.08
N CYS A 23 29.84 1.17 5.71
CA CYS A 23 29.60 0.16 4.70
C CYS A 23 28.45 -0.68 5.27
N LEU A 24 27.22 -0.33 4.90
CA LEU A 24 26.05 -1.14 5.19
C LEU A 24 26.23 -2.42 4.39
N THR A 25 26.69 -3.47 5.07
CA THR A 25 26.65 -4.83 4.56
C THR A 25 25.20 -5.13 4.24
N THR A 26 24.85 -4.99 2.97
CA THR A 26 23.51 -5.28 2.48
C THR A 26 23.42 -6.80 2.46
N SER A 27 22.70 -7.39 3.41
CA SER A 27 22.39 -8.82 3.30
C SER A 27 21.58 -8.98 2.02
N ALA A 28 22.16 -9.68 1.05
CA ALA A 28 21.41 -10.13 -0.12
C ALA A 28 20.22 -10.96 0.38
N GLY A 29 19.00 -10.42 0.31
CA GLY A 29 17.77 -11.17 0.58
C GLY A 29 16.62 -10.43 1.27
N SER A 30 16.83 -9.28 1.93
CA SER A 30 15.75 -8.55 2.61
C SER A 30 15.22 -7.40 1.75
N VAL A 31 13.91 -7.37 1.51
CA VAL A 31 13.23 -6.28 0.80
C VAL A 31 13.56 -4.94 1.48
N LYS A 32 14.05 -3.97 0.70
CA LYS A 32 14.42 -2.66 1.27
C LYS A 32 13.24 -1.70 1.31
N THR A 33 12.48 -1.66 0.22
CA THR A 33 11.33 -0.76 0.05
C THR A 33 10.10 -1.55 -0.35
N GLY A 34 9.03 -1.45 0.46
CA GLY A 34 7.74 -2.04 0.14
C GLY A 34 6.79 -1.01 -0.45
N ILE A 35 6.09 -1.40 -1.51
CA ILE A 35 5.11 -0.55 -2.20
C ILE A 35 3.74 -1.19 -2.05
N MET A 36 2.88 -0.59 -1.24
CA MET A 36 1.51 -1.07 -1.05
C MET A 36 0.57 -0.43 -2.07
N MET A 37 -0.01 -1.25 -2.94
CA MET A 37 -0.98 -0.88 -3.95
C MET A 37 -2.39 -0.97 -3.35
N LEU A 38 -3.01 0.18 -3.15
CA LEU A 38 -4.30 0.31 -2.49
C LEU A 38 -5.44 0.42 -3.50
N ASN A 39 -6.46 -0.42 -3.35
CA ASN A 39 -7.68 -0.37 -4.16
C ASN A 39 -8.87 -0.92 -3.35
N LEU A 40 -10.10 -0.74 -3.83
CA LEU A 40 -11.28 -1.39 -3.22
C LEU A 40 -11.20 -2.91 -3.33
N GLY A 41 -10.58 -3.39 -4.40
CA GLY A 41 -10.54 -4.81 -4.77
C GLY A 41 -11.83 -5.27 -5.44
N GLY A 42 -11.96 -6.57 -5.62
CA GLY A 42 -13.15 -7.21 -6.16
C GLY A 42 -13.10 -8.72 -5.93
N PRO A 43 -14.26 -9.40 -5.93
CA PRO A 43 -14.33 -10.84 -5.71
C PRO A 43 -13.66 -11.59 -6.87
N GLU A 44 -12.69 -12.45 -6.58
CA GLU A 44 -12.00 -13.26 -7.59
C GLU A 44 -12.93 -14.34 -8.17
N THR A 45 -13.84 -14.85 -7.34
CA THR A 45 -14.85 -15.81 -7.75
C THR A 45 -16.25 -15.38 -7.28
N THR A 46 -17.29 -15.96 -7.87
CA THR A 46 -18.67 -15.70 -7.45
C THR A 46 -18.94 -16.05 -5.99
N ASN A 47 -18.18 -16.97 -5.39
CA ASN A 47 -18.32 -17.33 -3.98
C ASN A 47 -17.88 -16.20 -3.04
N ASP A 48 -16.99 -15.34 -3.52
CA ASP A 48 -16.41 -14.24 -2.74
C ASP A 48 -17.28 -12.97 -2.79
N VAL A 49 -18.34 -12.97 -3.62
CA VAL A 49 -19.24 -11.83 -3.79
C VAL A 49 -19.93 -11.44 -2.48
N HIS A 50 -20.43 -12.43 -1.73
CA HIS A 50 -21.12 -12.13 -0.47
C HIS A 50 -20.17 -11.53 0.59
N PRO A 51 -19.01 -12.14 0.90
CA PRO A 51 -18.00 -11.52 1.77
C PRO A 51 -17.60 -10.11 1.34
N PHE A 52 -17.37 -9.91 0.03
CA PHE A 52 -17.04 -8.59 -0.53
C PHE A 52 -18.14 -7.55 -0.26
N LEU A 53 -19.40 -7.86 -0.59
CA LEU A 53 -20.53 -6.95 -0.37
C LEU A 53 -20.76 -6.70 1.12
N LEU A 54 -20.58 -7.70 1.97
CA LEU A 54 -20.74 -7.54 3.40
C LEU A 54 -19.72 -6.53 3.95
N ARG A 55 -18.44 -6.63 3.55
CA ARG A 55 -17.40 -5.65 3.94
C ARG A 55 -17.72 -4.26 3.39
N LEU A 56 -18.10 -4.16 2.12
CA LEU A 56 -18.49 -2.91 1.46
C LEU A 56 -19.63 -2.18 2.18
N PHE A 57 -20.72 -2.89 2.51
CA PHE A 57 -21.86 -2.29 3.21
C PHE A 57 -21.65 -2.16 4.71
N SER A 58 -20.63 -2.79 5.29
CA SER A 58 -20.28 -2.60 6.71
C SER A 58 -19.39 -1.37 6.93
N ASP A 59 -18.77 -0.85 5.86
CA ASP A 59 -17.91 0.33 5.90
C ASP A 59 -18.74 1.61 6.10
N LYS A 60 -18.62 2.21 7.28
CA LYS A 60 -19.31 3.45 7.66
C LYS A 60 -18.71 4.68 7.00
N ASP A 61 -17.43 4.62 6.63
CA ASP A 61 -16.76 5.73 5.95
C ASP A 61 -17.28 5.87 4.52
N LEU A 62 -17.71 4.75 3.92
CA LEU A 62 -18.27 4.72 2.57
C LEU A 62 -19.79 4.89 2.55
N ILE A 63 -20.53 4.09 3.34
CA ILE A 63 -22.00 4.05 3.31
C ILE A 63 -22.55 4.09 4.74
N PRO A 64 -22.82 5.27 5.31
CA PRO A 64 -23.38 5.37 6.65
C PRO A 64 -24.86 4.94 6.65
N LEU A 65 -25.18 3.89 7.41
CA LEU A 65 -26.52 3.31 7.54
C LEU A 65 -26.97 3.22 9.01
N PRO A 66 -28.27 3.40 9.30
CA PRO A 66 -28.82 3.10 10.62
C PRO A 66 -28.72 1.59 10.90
N ALA A 67 -28.36 1.22 12.14
CA ALA A 67 -28.18 -0.17 12.54
C ALA A 67 -27.24 -0.97 11.59
N GLN A 68 -26.13 -0.34 11.18
CA GLN A 68 -25.18 -0.80 10.14
C GLN A 68 -25.01 -2.31 10.05
N LYS A 69 -24.65 -3.00 11.14
CA LYS A 69 -24.36 -4.43 11.11
C LYS A 69 -25.52 -5.27 10.55
N ARG A 70 -26.74 -5.04 11.05
CA ARG A 70 -27.92 -5.80 10.62
C ARG A 70 -28.33 -5.43 9.20
N LEU A 71 -28.25 -4.14 8.86
CA LEU A 71 -28.67 -3.67 7.56
C LEU A 71 -27.67 -4.05 6.46
N ALA A 72 -26.37 -4.01 6.75
CA ALA A 72 -25.31 -4.47 5.86
C ALA A 72 -25.45 -5.96 5.53
N GLU A 73 -25.63 -6.82 6.55
CA GLU A 73 -25.88 -8.25 6.37
C GLU A 73 -27.12 -8.50 5.50
N TRP A 74 -28.22 -7.79 5.76
CA TRP A 74 -29.46 -7.92 4.99
C TRP A 74 -29.30 -7.45 3.53
N ILE A 75 -28.69 -6.29 3.30
CA ILE A 75 -28.45 -5.74 1.96
C ILE A 75 -27.50 -6.65 1.18
N ALA A 76 -26.39 -7.08 1.79
CA ALA A 76 -25.43 -7.97 1.15
C ALA A 76 -26.09 -9.28 0.73
N LYS A 77 -26.85 -9.92 1.63
CA LYS A 77 -27.59 -11.16 1.32
C LYS A 77 -28.60 -10.96 0.19
N ARG A 78 -29.33 -9.84 0.18
CA ARG A 78 -30.34 -9.55 -0.86
C ARG A 78 -29.70 -9.23 -2.21
N ARG A 79 -28.56 -8.53 -2.23
CA ARG A 79 -27.89 -8.10 -3.48
C ARG A 79 -27.01 -9.18 -4.08
N THR A 80 -26.46 -10.09 -3.28
CA THR A 80 -25.53 -11.14 -3.72
C THR A 80 -25.99 -11.88 -4.98
N PRO A 81 -27.23 -12.42 -5.09
CA PRO A 81 -27.63 -13.21 -6.25
C PRO A 81 -27.52 -12.45 -7.57
N LYS A 82 -27.95 -11.18 -7.58
CA LYS A 82 -27.87 -10.31 -8.75
C LYS A 82 -26.42 -10.00 -9.13
N ILE A 83 -25.57 -9.74 -8.14
CA ILE A 83 -24.15 -9.41 -8.41
C ILE A 83 -23.39 -10.67 -8.89
N VAL A 84 -23.70 -11.85 -8.35
CA VAL A 84 -23.15 -13.12 -8.84
C VAL A 84 -23.48 -13.36 -10.31
N GLU A 85 -24.72 -13.11 -10.72
CA GLU A 85 -25.13 -13.21 -12.13
C GLU A 85 -24.31 -12.28 -13.02
N GLN A 86 -24.13 -11.02 -12.61
CA GLN A 86 -23.29 -10.05 -13.33
C GLN A 86 -21.82 -10.49 -13.44
N TYR A 87 -21.26 -11.07 -12.36
CA TYR A 87 -19.89 -11.60 -12.42
C TYR A 87 -19.80 -12.83 -13.33
N ASN A 88 -20.82 -13.69 -13.36
CA ASN A 88 -20.87 -14.83 -14.28
C ASN A 88 -20.89 -14.41 -15.75
N GLU A 89 -21.61 -13.34 -16.09
CA GLU A 89 -21.65 -12.77 -17.45
C GLU A 89 -20.27 -12.33 -17.96
N ILE A 90 -19.38 -11.91 -17.06
CA ILE A 90 -18.02 -11.47 -17.40
C ILE A 90 -16.93 -12.54 -17.20
N GLY A 91 -17.32 -13.78 -16.87
CA GLY A 91 -16.39 -14.91 -16.72
C GLY A 91 -16.19 -15.44 -15.30
N GLY A 92 -17.04 -15.04 -14.35
CA GLY A 92 -17.13 -15.64 -13.01
C GLY A 92 -16.41 -14.89 -11.88
N GLY A 93 -15.85 -13.70 -12.14
CA GLY A 93 -15.11 -12.94 -11.13
C GLY A 93 -14.43 -11.67 -11.65
N SER A 94 -13.77 -10.95 -10.75
CA SER A 94 -13.04 -9.73 -11.03
C SER A 94 -11.57 -10.01 -11.36
N PRO A 95 -11.04 -9.55 -12.51
CA PRO A 95 -9.63 -9.72 -12.86
C PRO A 95 -8.69 -8.73 -12.15
N ILE A 96 -9.22 -7.89 -11.24
CA ILE A 96 -8.47 -6.77 -10.66
C ILE A 96 -7.20 -7.20 -9.94
N LYS A 97 -7.22 -8.34 -9.24
CA LYS A 97 -6.04 -8.85 -8.53
C LYS A 97 -4.93 -9.23 -9.48
N MET A 98 -5.27 -9.95 -10.55
CA MET A 98 -4.31 -10.34 -11.60
C MET A 98 -3.65 -9.11 -12.22
N TRP A 99 -4.44 -8.10 -12.59
CA TRP A 99 -3.91 -6.87 -13.18
C TRP A 99 -3.08 -6.05 -12.20
N THR A 100 -3.51 -5.96 -10.93
CA THR A 100 -2.78 -5.23 -9.89
C THR A 100 -1.43 -5.91 -9.61
N ASP A 101 -1.38 -7.24 -9.57
CA ASP A 101 -0.15 -7.99 -9.37
C ASP A 101 0.83 -7.80 -10.53
N LEU A 102 0.33 -7.91 -11.78
CA LEU A 102 1.14 -7.67 -12.96
C LEU A 102 1.70 -6.25 -12.99
N GLN A 103 0.85 -5.24 -12.74
CA GLN A 103 1.30 -3.84 -12.66
C GLN A 103 2.34 -3.64 -11.56
N GLY A 104 2.13 -4.25 -10.39
CA GLY A 104 3.04 -4.16 -9.26
C GLY A 104 4.42 -4.73 -9.57
N LYS A 105 4.44 -5.89 -10.23
CA LYS A 105 5.68 -6.55 -10.66
C LYS A 105 6.47 -5.69 -11.63
N GLU A 106 5.84 -5.25 -12.73
CA GLU A 106 6.50 -4.42 -13.75
C GLU A 106 6.98 -3.08 -13.16
N MET A 107 6.19 -2.49 -12.26
CA MET A 107 6.59 -1.28 -11.53
C MET A 107 7.84 -1.51 -10.67
N CYS A 108 7.92 -2.61 -9.93
CA CYS A 108 9.09 -2.92 -9.11
C CYS A 108 10.35 -3.16 -9.96
N GLU A 109 10.23 -3.86 -11.09
CA GLU A 109 11.35 -4.08 -12.00
C GLU A 109 11.91 -2.76 -12.57
N LEU A 110 11.02 -1.82 -12.92
CA LEU A 110 11.43 -0.49 -13.37
C LEU A 110 12.06 0.34 -12.24
N LEU A 111 11.49 0.29 -11.03
CA LEU A 111 12.01 1.03 -9.89
C LEU A 111 13.37 0.53 -9.43
N ASP A 112 13.63 -0.78 -9.51
CA ASP A 112 14.96 -1.34 -9.23
C ASP A 112 16.03 -0.82 -10.21
N GLN A 113 15.65 -0.52 -11.46
CA GLN A 113 16.56 0.07 -12.45
C GLN A 113 16.71 1.59 -12.26
N MET A 114 15.61 2.29 -11.96
CA MET A 114 15.58 3.75 -11.87
C MET A 114 16.12 4.29 -10.53
N SER A 115 15.95 3.55 -9.44
CA SER A 115 16.32 3.93 -8.08
C SER A 115 17.00 2.76 -7.35
N PRO A 116 18.21 2.38 -7.77
CA PRO A 116 18.95 1.25 -7.19
C PRO A 116 19.31 1.47 -5.71
N GLU A 117 19.32 2.72 -5.23
CA GLU A 117 19.54 3.06 -3.83
C GLU A 117 18.38 2.65 -2.90
N THR A 118 17.15 2.51 -3.39
CA THR A 118 15.99 2.02 -2.62
C THR A 118 15.62 0.58 -2.95
N ALA A 119 16.28 -0.03 -3.93
CA ALA A 119 16.16 -1.44 -4.27
C ALA A 119 16.67 -2.38 -3.14
N PRO A 120 16.20 -3.65 -3.06
CA PRO A 120 15.14 -4.24 -3.88
C PRO A 120 13.75 -3.76 -3.47
N HIS A 121 12.92 -3.42 -4.46
CA HIS A 121 11.52 -3.08 -4.28
C HIS A 121 10.64 -4.33 -4.30
N LYS A 122 9.55 -4.32 -3.52
CA LYS A 122 8.52 -5.35 -3.59
C LYS A 122 7.14 -4.71 -3.50
N HIS A 123 6.23 -5.11 -4.38
CA HIS A 123 4.84 -4.68 -4.31
C HIS A 123 4.04 -5.56 -3.35
N TYR A 124 3.02 -4.97 -2.78
CA TYR A 124 2.05 -5.61 -1.92
C TYR A 124 0.66 -5.11 -2.32
N ILE A 125 -0.31 -5.99 -2.42
CA ILE A 125 -1.69 -5.60 -2.78
C ILE A 125 -2.46 -5.44 -1.50
N GLY A 126 -3.04 -4.27 -1.26
CA GLY A 126 -3.92 -4.02 -0.12
C GLY A 126 -5.31 -3.63 -0.59
N PHE A 127 -6.24 -4.59 -0.57
CA PHE A 127 -7.62 -4.30 -0.92
C PHE A 127 -8.44 -3.91 0.32
N ARG A 128 -9.44 -3.05 0.12
CA ARG A 128 -10.34 -2.62 1.19
C ARG A 128 -11.41 -3.67 1.50
N TYR A 129 -11.94 -4.37 0.49
CA TYR A 129 -13.09 -5.26 0.64
C TYR A 129 -12.88 -6.68 0.10
N ALA A 130 -11.87 -6.91 -0.73
CA ALA A 130 -11.49 -8.22 -1.22
C ALA A 130 -10.15 -8.66 -0.60
N ASP A 131 -9.84 -9.94 -0.69
CA ASP A 131 -8.54 -10.44 -0.21
C ASP A 131 -7.45 -10.24 -1.29
N PRO A 132 -6.19 -9.98 -0.94
CA PRO A 132 -5.68 -9.73 0.42
C PRO A 132 -6.15 -8.36 0.98
N LEU A 133 -6.61 -8.36 2.23
CA LEU A 133 -7.03 -7.11 2.88
C LEU A 133 -5.83 -6.22 3.21
N THR A 134 -6.12 -4.94 3.37
CA THR A 134 -5.12 -3.92 3.75
C THR A 134 -4.43 -4.31 5.05
N GLU A 135 -5.20 -4.75 6.04
CA GLU A 135 -4.71 -5.16 7.36
C GLU A 135 -3.79 -6.39 7.25
N ASP A 136 -4.23 -7.45 6.58
CA ASP A 136 -3.43 -8.67 6.36
C ASP A 136 -2.11 -8.36 5.64
N THR A 137 -2.16 -7.39 4.73
CA THR A 137 -1.02 -6.97 3.94
C THR A 137 -0.03 -6.17 4.77
N ILE A 138 -0.50 -5.29 5.65
CA ILE A 138 0.36 -4.58 6.61
C ILE A 138 1.06 -5.60 7.52
N GLU A 139 0.36 -6.60 8.03
CA GLU A 139 0.97 -7.66 8.84
C GLU A 139 2.04 -8.46 8.05
N GLN A 140 1.80 -8.71 6.76
CA GLN A 140 2.80 -9.34 5.89
C GLN A 140 4.01 -8.45 5.68
N MET A 141 3.80 -7.15 5.49
CA MET A 141 4.84 -6.14 5.32
C MET A 141 5.71 -5.98 6.57
N GLU A 142 5.10 -6.03 7.76
CA GLU A 142 5.83 -6.05 9.04
C GLU A 142 6.66 -7.32 9.21
N ARG A 143 6.09 -8.49 8.86
CA ARG A 143 6.81 -9.78 8.89
C ARG A 143 8.00 -9.81 7.93
N ASP A 144 7.89 -9.11 6.80
CA ASP A 144 8.96 -8.97 5.82
C ASP A 144 10.06 -7.96 6.25
N GLY A 145 9.88 -7.28 7.39
CA GLY A 145 10.92 -6.45 8.02
C GLY A 145 11.21 -5.14 7.28
N LEU A 146 10.19 -4.56 6.64
CA LEU A 146 10.36 -3.39 5.79
C LEU A 146 10.77 -2.13 6.57
N ASN A 147 11.82 -1.46 6.09
CA ASN A 147 12.34 -0.22 6.66
C ASN A 147 11.64 1.04 6.09
N THR A 148 10.99 0.93 4.93
CA THR A 148 10.37 2.06 4.23
C THR A 148 9.13 1.59 3.47
N LEU A 149 8.03 2.31 3.69
CA LEU A 149 6.69 2.02 3.17
C LEU A 149 6.25 3.15 2.24
N SER A 150 5.99 2.83 0.98
CA SER A 150 5.36 3.73 0.01
C SER A 150 3.99 3.18 -0.38
N HIS A 151 2.99 4.05 -0.55
CA HIS A 151 1.63 3.64 -0.93
C HIS A 151 1.26 4.25 -2.27
N SER A 152 0.70 3.45 -3.16
CA SER A 152 0.14 3.89 -4.43
C SER A 152 -1.38 3.75 -4.38
N LEU A 153 -2.09 4.86 -4.59
CA LEU A 153 -3.54 4.92 -4.73
C LEU A 153 -3.88 5.23 -6.19
N ASN A 154 -5.02 4.73 -6.68
CA ASN A 154 -5.53 5.09 -8.00
C ASN A 154 -5.61 6.62 -8.16
N THR A 155 -5.30 7.11 -9.36
CA THR A 155 -5.07 8.53 -9.71
C THR A 155 -6.28 9.46 -9.60
N HIS A 156 -7.43 8.97 -9.14
CA HIS A 156 -8.61 9.77 -8.84
C HIS A 156 -9.07 9.50 -7.41
N SER A 157 -8.66 10.38 -6.49
CA SER A 157 -9.23 10.42 -5.13
C SER A 157 -10.68 10.88 -5.23
N THR A 158 -11.60 9.93 -5.38
CA THR A 158 -13.04 10.18 -5.23
C THR A 158 -13.45 9.71 -3.84
N ALA A 159 -13.62 10.65 -2.92
CA ALA A 159 -14.49 10.40 -1.77
C ALA A 159 -15.88 10.08 -2.33
N ALA A 160 -16.41 8.89 -2.01
CA ALA A 160 -17.71 8.50 -2.49
C ALA A 160 -18.75 9.52 -1.97
N PRO A 161 -19.54 10.16 -2.84
CA PRO A 161 -20.61 11.03 -2.36
C PRO A 161 -21.61 10.17 -1.56
N PRO A 162 -22.14 10.67 -0.43
CA PRO A 162 -23.12 9.93 0.35
C PRO A 162 -24.31 9.60 -0.55
N LEU A 163 -24.62 8.30 -0.66
CA LEU A 163 -25.78 7.81 -1.41
C LEU A 163 -27.04 8.44 -0.81
N ALA A 164 -27.63 9.41 -1.52
CA ALA A 164 -28.98 9.88 -1.24
C ALA A 164 -29.92 8.68 -1.32
N ALA A 165 -30.70 8.49 -0.24
CA ALA A 165 -31.55 7.35 0.01
C ALA A 165 -32.45 6.98 -1.18
N VAL A 166 -32.52 5.67 -1.46
CA VAL A 166 -33.65 5.01 -2.16
C VAL A 166 -34.65 4.58 -1.10
#